data_AF-A0A0G1G037-F1
#
_entry.id   AF-A0A0G1G037-F1
#
_cell.length_a   1.000
_cell.length_b   1.000
_cell.length_c   1.000
_cell.angle_alpha   90.00
_cell.angle_beta   90.00
_cell.angle_gamma   90.00
#
_symmetry.space_group_name_H-M   'P 1'
#
loop_
_entity.id
_entity.type
_entity.pdbx_description
1 polymer ?
#
loop_
_entity_poly.entity_id
_entity_poly.type
_entity_poly.pdbx_seq_one_letter_code
_entity_poly.pdbx_strand_id
1 'polypeptide(L)'
;MTVATNMAGRGVDIILGGRIESHNSPQPLLNLRGGEGELSKDSSQEKSEWQKKHDLVVSLGGLAIIGTERHEARRIDDQLRGRAGRQGDPGSSRFFVSLEDDLMRIFAADRIKGMMEFLKMPEDEPIENKMISKAIESAQEKIEGFNFDTRKHVLEYDDVMNKQRETIYRKRREILESKDLKEKTLEAILGEVKKIAQFHAAGYKEEWNTKELKESLGAIMPLPADFDEAVGKIETSENLVGFLEKLAADIYEMKEKQIGFEQMREIEKVLFLRTTDMMWMDHLDEMEHLRDSVRLRAYGQKDPLVEYKNEGHKLFQDLLAAIQAQFTSMIYKVTLTPPENRQSRVANRPSTNSPQASSGNNSVGRNDPCPCGSGKKYKKCCGK
;
A
#
# COMPACT_ATOMS: atom_id res chain seq x y z
N MET A 1 10.56 -34.50 -20.90
CA MET A 1 9.35 -34.32 -20.08
C MET A 1 9.68 -33.36 -18.98
N THR A 2 8.84 -32.35 -18.72
CA THR A 2 9.07 -31.33 -17.70
C THR A 2 7.87 -31.30 -16.78
N VAL A 3 8.10 -31.42 -15.47
CA VAL A 3 7.06 -31.27 -14.44
C VAL A 3 7.15 -29.87 -13.88
N ALA A 4 6.02 -29.17 -13.80
CA ALA A 4 5.96 -27.82 -13.27
C ALA A 4 4.82 -27.72 -12.26
N THR A 5 5.10 -27.09 -11.12
CA THR A 5 4.16 -26.91 -10.01
C THR A 5 3.60 -25.49 -10.02
N ASN A 6 2.28 -25.33 -9.95
CA ASN A 6 1.59 -24.04 -9.83
C ASN A 6 2.07 -22.97 -10.84
N MET A 7 2.16 -23.37 -12.12
CA MET A 7 2.55 -22.44 -13.19
C MET A 7 1.49 -21.37 -13.41
N ALA A 8 1.77 -20.16 -12.95
CA ALA A 8 1.00 -18.97 -13.26
C ALA A 8 1.76 -18.05 -14.24
N GLY A 9 1.01 -17.32 -15.06
CA GLY A 9 1.51 -16.33 -16.01
C GLY A 9 1.96 -16.92 -17.35
N ARG A 10 2.38 -16.02 -18.27
CA ARG A 10 2.75 -16.40 -19.64
C ARG A 10 4.01 -17.28 -19.71
N GLY A 11 4.90 -17.18 -18.71
CA GLY A 11 6.20 -17.84 -18.64
C GLY A 11 7.09 -17.57 -19.86
N VAL A 12 8.23 -18.27 -19.95
CA VAL A 12 9.12 -18.21 -21.11
C VAL A 12 8.51 -19.05 -22.26
N ASP A 13 8.70 -18.59 -23.50
CA ASP A 13 8.32 -19.36 -24.69
C ASP A 13 9.08 -20.70 -24.74
N ILE A 14 8.33 -21.78 -24.92
CA ILE A 14 8.89 -23.12 -25.12
C ILE A 14 9.11 -23.28 -26.62
N ILE A 15 10.37 -23.29 -27.04
CA ILE A 15 10.76 -23.44 -28.45
C ILE A 15 10.83 -24.93 -28.78
N LEU A 16 10.02 -25.38 -29.75
CA LEU A 16 10.06 -26.76 -30.25
C LEU A 16 11.42 -27.04 -30.91
N GLY A 17 12.07 -28.13 -30.52
CA GLY A 17 13.44 -28.46 -30.93
C GLY A 17 14.54 -27.87 -30.03
N GLY A 18 14.18 -27.07 -29.01
CA GLY A 18 15.12 -26.47 -28.06
C GLY A 18 15.54 -25.04 -28.47
N ARG A 19 16.33 -24.38 -27.61
CA ARG A 19 16.91 -23.06 -27.93
C ARG A 19 18.28 -23.26 -28.60
N ILE A 20 18.58 -22.48 -29.64
CA ILE A 20 19.93 -22.41 -30.19
C ILE A 20 20.75 -21.56 -29.21
N GLU A 21 21.59 -22.20 -28.40
CA GLU A 21 22.54 -21.51 -27.53
C GLU A 21 23.82 -21.24 -28.31
N SER A 22 24.16 -19.97 -28.59
CA SER A 22 25.51 -19.65 -29.05
C SER A 22 26.47 -19.82 -27.88
N HIS A 23 27.54 -20.60 -28.05
CA HIS A 23 28.55 -20.87 -27.01
C HIS A 23 29.23 -19.61 -26.39
N ASN A 24 28.97 -18.39 -26.89
CA ASN A 24 29.67 -17.17 -26.47
C ASN A 24 28.83 -16.02 -25.88
N SER A 25 27.54 -16.22 -25.53
CA SER A 25 26.76 -15.13 -24.92
C SER A 25 25.79 -15.65 -23.85
N PRO A 26 25.93 -15.26 -22.56
CA PRO A 26 24.95 -15.55 -21.52
C PRO A 26 23.69 -14.65 -21.60
N GLN A 27 23.52 -13.90 -22.70
CA GLN A 27 22.32 -13.10 -22.94
C GLN A 27 21.53 -13.62 -24.15
N PRO A 28 20.19 -13.63 -24.06
CA PRO A 28 19.33 -14.14 -25.11
C PRO A 28 19.45 -13.30 -26.37
N LEU A 29 19.80 -13.93 -27.50
CA LEU A 29 19.64 -13.30 -28.81
C LEU A 29 18.17 -12.94 -29.01
N LEU A 30 18.01 -11.66 -29.37
CA LEU A 30 16.81 -10.99 -29.83
C LEU A 30 16.05 -11.83 -30.86
N ASN A 31 14.72 -11.72 -30.85
CA ASN A 31 13.78 -12.27 -31.83
C ASN A 31 14.41 -12.48 -33.22
N LEU A 32 14.44 -13.72 -33.70
CA LEU A 32 14.99 -14.13 -35.01
C LEU A 32 14.17 -13.63 -36.22
N ARG A 33 13.47 -12.51 -36.08
CA ARG A 33 12.85 -11.76 -37.18
C ARG A 33 12.98 -10.27 -36.87
N GLY A 34 14.13 -9.68 -37.20
CA GLY A 34 14.25 -8.21 -37.23
C GLY A 34 15.64 -7.58 -37.06
N GLY A 35 16.72 -8.34 -36.85
CA GLY A 35 18.06 -7.76 -36.69
C GLY A 35 19.04 -8.31 -37.72
N GLU A 36 19.54 -7.44 -38.60
CA GLU A 36 20.70 -7.70 -39.45
C GLU A 36 21.95 -7.79 -38.57
N GLY A 37 22.36 -9.02 -38.26
CA GLY A 37 23.63 -9.33 -37.61
C GLY A 37 24.29 -10.48 -38.34
N GLU A 38 25.55 -10.29 -38.74
CA GLU A 38 26.32 -11.22 -39.57
C GLU A 38 26.36 -12.64 -38.97
N LEU A 39 25.85 -13.62 -39.73
CA LEU A 39 25.93 -15.04 -39.40
C LEU A 39 27.38 -15.53 -39.57
N SER A 40 28.01 -15.97 -38.48
CA SER A 40 29.23 -16.79 -38.54
C SER A 40 28.91 -18.15 -39.18
N LYS A 41 29.84 -18.76 -39.93
CA LYS A 41 29.61 -20.04 -40.64
C LYS A 41 29.17 -21.20 -39.73
N ASP A 42 29.58 -21.22 -38.46
CA ASP A 42 29.16 -22.22 -37.46
C ASP A 42 27.65 -22.20 -37.20
N SER A 43 27.01 -21.03 -37.31
CA SER A 43 25.56 -20.89 -37.10
C SER A 43 24.71 -21.63 -38.14
N SER A 44 25.27 -21.94 -39.32
CA SER A 44 24.53 -22.58 -40.41
C SER A 44 24.27 -24.07 -40.18
N GLN A 45 25.23 -24.78 -39.60
CA GLN A 45 25.10 -26.20 -39.27
C GLN A 45 24.21 -26.40 -38.04
N GLU A 46 24.41 -25.61 -36.98
CA GLU A 46 23.56 -25.62 -35.79
C GLU A 46 22.09 -25.30 -36.11
N LYS A 47 21.86 -24.33 -37.01
CA LYS A 47 20.51 -24.01 -37.48
C LYS A 47 19.87 -25.14 -38.29
N SER A 48 20.65 -25.84 -39.11
CA SER A 48 20.15 -27.00 -39.87
C SER A 48 19.80 -28.16 -38.94
N GLU A 49 20.63 -28.43 -37.93
CA GLU A 49 20.34 -29.46 -36.92
C GLU A 49 19.13 -29.11 -36.05
N TRP A 50 19.01 -27.84 -35.65
CA TRP A 50 17.84 -27.34 -34.95
C TRP A 50 16.57 -27.47 -35.80
N GLN A 51 16.63 -27.09 -37.08
CA GLN A 51 15.47 -27.20 -37.99
C GLN A 51 15.00 -28.66 -38.10
N LYS A 52 15.91 -29.63 -38.22
CA LYS A 52 15.55 -31.06 -38.22
C LYS A 52 14.85 -31.49 -36.93
N LYS A 53 15.35 -31.03 -35.77
CA LYS A 53 14.72 -31.32 -34.46
C LYS A 53 13.35 -30.65 -34.33
N HIS A 54 13.24 -29.40 -34.79
CA HIS A 54 11.99 -28.65 -34.80
C HIS A 54 10.94 -29.36 -35.68
N ASP A 55 11.28 -29.66 -36.94
CA ASP A 55 10.40 -30.33 -37.90
C ASP A 55 9.98 -31.72 -37.40
N LEU A 56 10.88 -32.45 -36.75
CA LEU A 56 10.55 -33.73 -36.10
C LEU A 56 9.49 -33.53 -35.01
N VAL A 57 9.69 -32.58 -34.09
CA VAL A 57 8.73 -32.31 -33.01
C VAL A 57 7.38 -31.83 -33.57
N VAL A 58 7.39 -30.97 -34.59
CA VAL A 58 6.19 -30.52 -35.30
C VAL A 58 5.45 -31.69 -35.94
N SER A 59 6.17 -32.60 -36.61
CA SER A 59 5.58 -33.80 -37.24
C SER A 59 4.95 -34.77 -36.23
N LEU A 60 5.45 -34.77 -34.99
CA LEU A 60 4.91 -35.56 -33.87
C LEU A 60 3.73 -34.88 -33.16
N GLY A 61 3.24 -33.73 -33.64
CA GLY A 61 2.12 -33.01 -33.04
C GLY A 61 2.50 -31.94 -32.02
N GLY A 62 3.79 -31.63 -31.90
CA GLY A 62 4.31 -30.51 -31.12
C GLY A 62 4.27 -30.71 -29.60
N LEU A 63 4.09 -29.62 -28.86
CA LEU A 63 4.08 -29.65 -27.40
C LEU A 63 2.74 -30.18 -26.87
N ALA A 64 2.80 -31.25 -26.08
CA ALA A 64 1.66 -31.77 -25.33
C ALA A 64 1.68 -31.24 -23.89
N ILE A 65 0.59 -30.61 -23.47
CA ILE A 65 0.36 -30.11 -22.12
C ILE A 65 -0.56 -31.09 -21.39
N ILE A 66 -0.13 -31.52 -20.21
CA ILE A 66 -0.92 -32.38 -19.32
C ILE A 66 -1.19 -31.59 -18.05
N GLY A 67 -2.45 -31.23 -17.83
CA GLY A 67 -2.92 -30.74 -16.53
C GLY A 67 -3.33 -31.92 -15.68
N THR A 68 -2.70 -32.11 -14.53
CA THR A 68 -3.00 -33.22 -13.62
C THR A 68 -4.31 -32.98 -12.85
N GLU A 69 -4.65 -31.72 -12.65
CA GLU A 69 -5.84 -31.22 -11.97
C GLU A 69 -6.36 -29.98 -12.71
N ARG A 70 -7.52 -29.48 -12.32
CA ARG A 70 -8.02 -28.18 -12.75
C ARG A 70 -7.98 -27.17 -11.62
N HIS A 71 -7.51 -25.98 -11.96
CA HIS A 71 -7.45 -24.87 -11.03
C HIS A 71 -8.85 -24.27 -10.79
N GLU A 72 -9.11 -23.68 -9.63
CA GLU A 72 -10.39 -22.98 -9.35
C GLU A 72 -10.68 -21.86 -10.35
N ALA A 73 -9.63 -21.12 -10.71
CA ALA A 73 -9.65 -20.07 -11.72
C ALA A 73 -9.32 -20.61 -13.12
N ARG A 74 -10.29 -20.55 -14.03
CA ARG A 74 -10.19 -21.01 -15.43
C ARG A 74 -9.05 -20.35 -16.18
N ARG A 75 -8.77 -19.08 -15.88
CA ARG A 75 -7.67 -18.33 -16.50
C ARG A 75 -6.30 -19.00 -16.32
N ILE A 76 -6.06 -19.70 -15.22
CA ILE A 76 -4.78 -20.38 -14.96
C ILE A 76 -4.67 -21.65 -15.81
N ASP A 77 -5.76 -22.41 -15.94
CA ASP A 77 -5.83 -23.56 -16.85
C ASP A 77 -5.59 -23.12 -18.31
N ASP A 78 -6.21 -22.02 -18.74
CA ASP A 78 -6.03 -21.48 -20.08
C ASP A 78 -4.60 -20.97 -20.31
N GLN A 79 -3.91 -20.47 -19.28
CA GLN A 79 -2.48 -20.12 -19.35
C GLN A 79 -1.59 -21.34 -19.56
N LEU A 80 -1.88 -22.44 -18.84
CA LEU A 80 -1.17 -23.69 -19.00
C LEU A 80 -1.41 -24.28 -20.40
N ARG A 81 -2.67 -24.28 -20.87
CA ARG A 81 -3.04 -24.67 -22.24
C ARG A 81 -2.30 -23.84 -23.29
N GLY A 82 -2.27 -22.52 -23.12
CA GLY A 82 -1.63 -21.57 -24.04
C GLY A 82 -0.10 -21.63 -24.08
N ARG A 83 0.53 -22.60 -23.41
CA ARG A 83 1.94 -22.93 -23.59
C ARG A 83 2.18 -23.77 -24.85
N ALA A 84 1.21 -24.61 -25.22
CA ALA A 84 1.20 -25.29 -26.50
C ALA A 84 0.58 -24.39 -27.58
N GLY A 85 0.85 -24.70 -28.85
CA GLY A 85 0.18 -24.02 -29.97
C GLY A 85 0.63 -22.58 -30.23
N ARG A 86 1.79 -22.17 -29.72
CA ARG A 86 2.27 -20.79 -29.88
C ARG A 86 2.68 -20.53 -31.34
N GLN A 87 2.37 -19.34 -31.85
CA GLN A 87 2.73 -18.91 -33.21
C GLN A 87 2.23 -19.83 -34.34
N GLY A 88 1.19 -20.64 -34.09
CA GLY A 88 0.66 -21.58 -35.07
C GLY A 88 1.35 -22.93 -35.11
N ASP A 89 2.32 -23.19 -34.22
CA ASP A 89 2.90 -24.52 -34.03
C ASP A 89 1.80 -25.54 -33.65
N PRO A 90 1.94 -26.82 -34.02
CA PRO A 90 1.04 -27.85 -33.51
C PRO A 90 1.24 -28.02 -32.00
N GLY A 91 0.18 -28.42 -31.32
CA GLY A 91 0.22 -28.70 -29.90
C GLY A 91 -1.10 -29.26 -29.41
N SER A 92 -1.06 -29.89 -28.25
CA SER A 92 -2.24 -30.48 -27.63
C SER A 92 -2.26 -30.18 -26.14
N SER A 93 -3.46 -30.17 -25.55
CA SER A 93 -3.64 -30.07 -24.11
C SER A 93 -4.69 -31.06 -23.65
N ARG A 94 -4.42 -31.76 -22.55
CA ARG A 94 -5.38 -32.63 -21.88
C ARG A 94 -5.32 -32.37 -20.39
N PHE A 95 -6.49 -32.17 -19.79
CA PHE A 95 -6.64 -31.98 -18.35
C PHE A 95 -7.31 -33.22 -17.77
N PHE A 96 -6.76 -33.71 -16.69
CA PHE A 96 -7.31 -34.78 -15.87
C PHE A 96 -7.92 -34.16 -14.61
N VAL A 97 -8.95 -34.81 -14.09
CA VAL A 97 -9.66 -34.42 -12.88
C VAL A 97 -10.08 -35.70 -12.17
N SER A 98 -9.79 -35.79 -10.88
CA SER A 98 -10.33 -36.82 -10.00
C SER A 98 -11.58 -36.30 -9.28
N LEU A 99 -12.48 -37.20 -8.91
CA LEU A 99 -13.59 -36.87 -8.01
C LEU A 99 -13.12 -36.44 -6.61
N GLU A 100 -11.91 -36.84 -6.23
CA GLU A 100 -11.30 -36.51 -4.94
C GLU A 100 -10.63 -35.12 -4.94
N ASP A 101 -10.49 -34.49 -6.11
CA ASP A 101 -9.87 -33.17 -6.22
C ASP A 101 -10.70 -32.09 -5.51
N ASP A 102 -10.02 -31.06 -4.99
CA ASP A 102 -10.66 -29.98 -4.23
C ASP A 102 -11.82 -29.31 -5.00
N LEU A 103 -11.65 -29.10 -6.30
CA LEU A 103 -12.68 -28.55 -7.19
C LEU A 103 -13.95 -29.42 -7.21
N MET A 104 -13.78 -30.75 -7.30
CA MET A 104 -14.89 -31.70 -7.35
C MET A 104 -15.53 -31.89 -5.98
N ARG A 105 -14.74 -31.85 -4.90
CA ARG A 105 -15.24 -31.92 -3.53
C ARG A 105 -16.19 -30.77 -3.20
N ILE A 106 -15.91 -29.56 -3.67
CA ILE A 106 -16.74 -28.38 -3.36
C ILE A 106 -18.05 -28.36 -4.18
N PHE A 107 -18.04 -28.86 -5.43
CA PHE A 107 -19.16 -28.63 -6.37
C PHE A 107 -19.92 -29.88 -6.83
N ALA A 108 -19.37 -31.08 -6.64
CA ALA A 108 -19.85 -32.28 -7.29
C ALA A 108 -19.99 -33.51 -6.38
N ALA A 109 -19.66 -33.40 -5.08
CA ALA A 109 -19.50 -34.57 -4.21
C ALA A 109 -20.73 -35.48 -4.16
N ASP A 110 -21.93 -34.97 -3.90
CA ASP A 110 -23.08 -35.87 -3.64
C ASP A 110 -23.84 -36.27 -4.91
N ARG A 111 -24.03 -35.33 -5.84
CA ARG A 111 -24.88 -35.56 -7.03
C ARG A 111 -24.16 -36.33 -8.14
N ILE A 112 -22.86 -36.07 -8.35
CA ILE A 112 -22.09 -36.78 -9.38
C ILE A 112 -21.70 -38.17 -8.88
N LYS A 113 -21.34 -38.31 -7.60
CA LYS A 113 -21.07 -39.61 -6.98
C LYS A 113 -22.29 -40.54 -7.02
N GLY A 114 -23.47 -40.05 -6.64
CA GLY A 114 -24.70 -40.84 -6.72
C GLY A 114 -25.08 -41.26 -8.16
N MET A 115 -24.73 -40.45 -9.16
CA MET A 115 -24.94 -40.80 -10.57
C MET A 115 -23.96 -41.90 -11.04
N MET A 116 -22.70 -41.87 -10.58
CA MET A 116 -21.72 -42.91 -10.91
C MET A 116 -22.04 -44.26 -10.24
N GLU A 117 -22.48 -44.22 -8.98
CA GLU A 117 -22.98 -45.40 -8.27
C GLU A 117 -24.19 -46.01 -8.98
N PHE A 118 -25.12 -45.18 -9.47
CA PHE A 118 -26.28 -45.63 -10.24
C PHE A 118 -25.91 -46.24 -11.60
N LEU A 119 -24.94 -45.65 -12.31
CA LEU A 119 -24.49 -46.10 -13.62
C LEU A 119 -23.52 -47.29 -13.58
N LYS A 120 -23.10 -47.74 -12.38
CA LYS A 120 -22.14 -48.84 -12.17
C LYS A 120 -20.89 -48.71 -13.05
N MET A 121 -20.34 -47.50 -13.13
CA MET A 121 -19.14 -47.26 -13.93
C MET A 121 -17.92 -47.95 -13.30
N PRO A 122 -17.06 -48.63 -14.10
CA PRO A 122 -15.82 -49.22 -13.59
C PRO A 122 -14.88 -48.13 -13.06
N GLU A 123 -14.18 -48.38 -11.94
CA GLU A 123 -13.26 -47.39 -11.34
C GLU A 123 -12.04 -47.09 -12.21
N ASP A 124 -11.64 -48.03 -13.07
CA ASP A 124 -10.42 -47.94 -13.90
C ASP A 124 -10.67 -47.39 -15.32
N GLU A 125 -11.91 -47.02 -15.66
CA GLU A 125 -12.24 -46.51 -16.99
C GLU A 125 -12.32 -44.97 -17.05
N PRO A 126 -11.64 -44.32 -18.02
CA PRO A 126 -11.69 -42.87 -18.15
C PRO A 126 -13.09 -42.41 -18.58
N ILE A 127 -13.63 -41.44 -17.86
CA ILE A 127 -14.96 -40.89 -18.13
C ILE A 127 -14.85 -39.73 -19.11
N GLU A 128 -15.09 -40.00 -20.39
CA GLU A 128 -15.13 -38.96 -21.43
C GLU A 128 -16.57 -38.53 -21.72
N ASN A 129 -17.07 -37.53 -20.98
CA ASN A 129 -18.41 -36.98 -21.19
C ASN A 129 -18.42 -35.44 -21.26
N LYS A 130 -18.98 -34.92 -22.36
CA LYS A 130 -19.17 -33.47 -22.58
C LYS A 130 -20.01 -32.82 -21.47
N MET A 131 -20.95 -33.53 -20.88
CA MET A 131 -21.79 -33.03 -19.78
C MET A 131 -20.97 -32.76 -18.52
N ILE A 132 -20.04 -33.66 -18.18
CA ILE A 132 -19.17 -33.53 -17.01
C ILE A 132 -18.18 -32.38 -17.23
N SER A 133 -17.62 -32.26 -18.44
CA SER A 133 -16.75 -31.13 -18.79
C SER A 133 -17.46 -29.78 -18.61
N LYS A 134 -18.72 -29.66 -19.09
CA LYS A 134 -19.53 -28.45 -18.89
C LYS A 134 -19.87 -28.18 -17.43
N ALA A 135 -20.16 -29.21 -16.64
CA ALA A 135 -20.45 -29.05 -15.22
C ALA A 135 -19.24 -28.51 -14.44
N ILE A 136 -18.03 -28.97 -14.78
CA ILE A 136 -16.78 -28.46 -14.22
C ILE A 136 -16.55 -26.99 -14.62
N GLU A 137 -16.78 -26.63 -15.89
CA GLU A 137 -16.69 -25.24 -16.35
C GLU A 137 -17.67 -24.32 -15.59
N SER A 138 -18.93 -24.76 -15.42
CA SER A 138 -19.93 -24.01 -14.64
C SER A 138 -19.56 -23.87 -13.16
N ALA A 139 -18.90 -24.89 -12.58
CA ALA A 139 -18.39 -24.81 -11.22
C ALA A 139 -17.27 -23.76 -11.11
N GLN A 140 -16.30 -23.76 -12.03
CA GLN A 140 -15.25 -22.75 -12.10
C GLN A 140 -15.83 -21.33 -12.24
N GLU A 141 -16.80 -21.11 -13.13
CA GLU A 141 -17.48 -19.82 -13.29
C GLU A 141 -18.16 -19.35 -11.99
N LYS A 142 -18.77 -20.27 -11.24
CA LYS A 142 -19.41 -19.95 -9.96
C LYS A 142 -18.39 -19.57 -8.88
N ILE A 143 -17.22 -20.23 -8.83
CA ILE A 143 -16.12 -19.87 -7.91
C ILE A 143 -15.57 -18.49 -8.27
N GLU A 144 -15.33 -18.25 -9.55
CA GLU A 144 -14.85 -16.95 -10.02
C GLU A 144 -15.84 -15.85 -9.67
N GLY A 145 -17.15 -16.08 -9.81
CA GLY A 145 -18.21 -15.19 -9.35
C GLY A 145 -18.15 -14.93 -7.84
N PHE A 146 -18.07 -15.98 -7.02
CA PHE A 146 -17.95 -15.84 -5.56
C PHE A 146 -16.70 -15.06 -5.12
N ASN A 147 -15.56 -15.34 -5.75
CA ASN A 147 -14.31 -14.62 -5.50
C ASN A 147 -14.40 -13.16 -5.98
N PHE A 148 -15.07 -12.91 -7.10
CA PHE A 148 -15.33 -11.57 -7.60
C PHE A 148 -16.20 -10.78 -6.62
N ASP A 149 -17.29 -11.35 -6.11
CA ASP A 149 -18.18 -10.69 -5.15
C ASP A 149 -17.45 -10.40 -3.83
N THR A 150 -16.65 -11.35 -3.34
CA THR A 150 -15.82 -11.16 -2.15
C THR A 150 -14.83 -10.01 -2.35
N ARG A 151 -14.15 -9.96 -3.51
CA ARG A 151 -13.21 -8.88 -3.84
C ARG A 151 -13.93 -7.54 -4.01
N LYS A 152 -15.09 -7.53 -4.64
CA LYS A 152 -15.91 -6.33 -4.79
C LYS A 152 -16.27 -5.77 -3.42
N HIS A 153 -16.68 -6.62 -2.49
CA HIS A 153 -16.95 -6.19 -1.11
C HIS A 153 -15.71 -5.60 -0.45
N VAL A 154 -14.53 -6.24 -0.55
CA VAL A 154 -13.28 -5.67 0.01
C VAL A 154 -12.96 -4.31 -0.63
N LEU A 155 -13.09 -4.19 -1.95
CA LEU A 155 -12.87 -2.94 -2.67
C LEU A 155 -13.82 -1.83 -2.21
N GLU A 156 -15.07 -2.14 -1.85
CA GLU A 156 -16.02 -1.15 -1.35
C GLU A 156 -15.60 -0.52 -0.01
N TYR A 157 -14.89 -1.26 0.86
CA TYR A 157 -14.29 -0.71 2.08
C TYR A 157 -13.04 0.12 1.75
N ASP A 158 -12.21 -0.38 0.85
CA ASP A 158 -10.99 0.31 0.41
C ASP A 158 -11.30 1.64 -0.28
N ASP A 159 -12.40 1.72 -1.05
CA ASP A 159 -12.84 2.95 -1.73
C ASP A 159 -13.11 4.09 -0.75
N VAL A 160 -13.65 3.78 0.44
CA VAL A 160 -13.87 4.77 1.51
C VAL A 160 -12.54 5.33 1.98
N MET A 161 -11.59 4.43 2.30
CA MET A 161 -10.25 4.80 2.75
C MET A 161 -9.48 5.56 1.67
N ASN A 162 -9.63 5.16 0.40
CA ASN A 162 -8.94 5.79 -0.70
C ASN A 162 -9.38 7.25 -0.88
N LYS A 163 -10.69 7.55 -0.80
CA LYS A 163 -11.20 8.93 -0.86
C LYS A 163 -10.67 9.81 0.28
N GLN A 164 -10.61 9.27 1.48
CA GLN A 164 -10.05 9.97 2.64
C GLN A 164 -8.55 10.23 2.45
N ARG A 165 -7.79 9.20 2.04
CA ARG A 165 -6.36 9.29 1.74
C ARG A 165 -6.05 10.33 0.67
N GLU A 166 -6.78 10.31 -0.44
CA GLU A 166 -6.63 11.30 -1.52
C GLU A 166 -6.83 12.72 -1.00
N THR A 167 -7.81 12.93 -0.11
CA THR A 167 -8.07 14.24 0.50
C THR A 167 -6.92 14.68 1.41
N ILE A 168 -6.43 13.82 2.29
CA ILE A 168 -5.30 14.11 3.18
C ILE A 168 -4.03 14.37 2.38
N TYR A 169 -3.71 13.53 1.39
CA TYR A 169 -2.49 13.66 0.58
C TYR A 169 -2.53 14.90 -0.32
N ARG A 170 -3.71 15.29 -0.82
CA ARG A 170 -3.89 16.56 -1.52
C ARG A 170 -3.60 17.74 -0.59
N LYS A 171 -4.22 17.79 0.60
CA LYS A 171 -3.97 18.86 1.58
C LYS A 171 -2.48 18.92 1.99
N ARG A 172 -1.85 17.75 2.19
CA ARG A 172 -0.42 17.63 2.52
C ARG A 172 0.46 18.19 1.41
N ARG A 173 0.15 17.88 0.16
CA ARG A 173 0.86 18.42 -1.01
C ARG A 173 0.71 19.93 -1.12
N GLU A 174 -0.50 20.46 -0.94
CA GLU A 174 -0.74 21.91 -0.93
C GLU A 174 0.13 22.62 0.12
N ILE A 175 0.28 22.04 1.32
CA ILE A 175 1.12 22.61 2.38
C ILE A 175 2.61 22.56 2.02
N LEU A 176 3.08 21.46 1.44
CA LEU A 176 4.47 21.29 1.01
C LEU A 176 4.86 22.29 -0.09
N GLU A 177 3.99 22.43 -1.09
CA GLU A 177 4.21 23.28 -2.27
C GLU A 177 3.99 24.77 -1.98
N SER A 178 3.25 25.11 -0.92
CA SER A 178 3.01 26.50 -0.57
C SER A 178 4.30 27.21 -0.12
N LYS A 179 4.46 28.44 -0.62
CA LYS A 179 5.53 29.35 -0.22
C LYS A 179 5.17 30.17 1.01
N ASP A 180 3.88 30.45 1.20
CA ASP A 180 3.36 31.19 2.34
C ASP A 180 2.15 30.45 2.92
N LEU A 181 2.18 30.20 4.23
CA LEU A 181 1.13 29.48 4.96
C LEU A 181 0.41 30.39 5.96
N LYS A 182 0.72 31.70 6.00
CA LYS A 182 0.12 32.64 6.95
C LYS A 182 -1.39 32.64 6.89
N GLU A 183 -1.94 32.82 5.69
CA GLU A 183 -3.39 32.92 5.48
C GLU A 183 -4.10 31.65 5.93
N LYS A 184 -3.59 30.48 5.55
CA LYS A 184 -4.13 29.17 5.94
C LYS A 184 -3.98 28.89 7.45
N THR A 185 -2.90 29.39 8.05
CA THR A 185 -2.66 29.31 9.50
C THR A 185 -3.66 30.17 10.26
N LEU A 186 -3.87 31.42 9.82
CA LEU A 186 -4.86 32.31 10.40
C LEU A 186 -6.27 31.76 10.21
N GLU A 187 -6.63 31.24 9.02
CA GLU A 187 -7.92 30.60 8.79
C GLU A 187 -8.19 29.46 9.79
N ALA A 188 -7.19 28.60 10.04
CA ALA A 188 -7.31 27.52 11.03
C ALA A 188 -7.47 28.06 12.46
N ILE A 189 -6.70 29.08 12.84
CA ILE A 189 -6.79 29.73 14.16
C ILE A 189 -8.16 30.36 14.38
N LEU A 190 -8.61 31.20 13.43
CA LEU A 190 -9.88 31.92 13.53
C LEU A 190 -11.05 30.96 13.54
N GLY A 191 -11.01 29.92 12.70
CA GLY A 191 -12.02 28.86 12.69
C GLY A 191 -12.15 28.15 14.04
N GLU A 192 -11.02 27.86 14.70
CA GLU A 192 -11.03 27.19 16.00
C GLU A 192 -11.54 28.11 17.13
N VAL A 193 -11.07 29.36 17.16
CA VAL A 193 -11.52 30.37 18.13
C VAL A 193 -13.02 30.62 17.99
N LYS A 194 -13.52 30.72 16.75
CA LYS A 194 -14.94 30.87 16.47
C LYS A 194 -15.78 29.70 16.99
N LYS A 195 -15.34 28.45 16.79
CA LYS A 195 -16.03 27.27 17.32
C LYS A 195 -16.14 27.32 18.83
N ILE A 196 -15.03 27.62 19.52
CA ILE A 196 -14.99 27.72 20.99
C ILE A 196 -15.90 28.84 21.48
N ALA A 197 -15.85 30.01 20.84
CA ALA A 197 -16.71 31.14 21.20
C ALA A 197 -18.19 30.80 21.02
N GLN A 198 -18.58 30.22 19.87
CA GLN A 198 -19.96 29.84 19.60
C GLN A 198 -20.47 28.76 20.56
N PHE A 199 -19.60 27.83 20.99
CA PHE A 199 -19.96 26.78 21.92
C PHE A 199 -20.26 27.32 23.33
N HIS A 200 -19.41 28.21 23.86
CA HIS A 200 -19.56 28.74 25.22
C HIS A 200 -20.41 30.02 25.34
N ALA A 201 -20.68 30.69 24.22
CA ALA A 201 -21.46 31.94 24.16
C ALA A 201 -22.69 31.81 23.23
N ALA A 202 -23.34 30.65 23.29
CA ALA A 202 -24.64 30.45 22.66
C ALA A 202 -25.76 31.13 23.49
N GLY A 203 -26.77 31.66 22.80
CA GLY A 203 -27.93 32.26 23.48
C GLY A 203 -27.65 33.65 24.07
N TYR A 204 -28.34 33.95 25.17
CA TYR A 204 -28.26 35.24 25.84
C TYR A 204 -27.01 35.37 26.70
N LYS A 205 -26.55 36.60 26.94
CA LYS A 205 -25.28 36.86 27.64
C LYS A 205 -25.23 36.26 29.05
N GLU A 206 -26.38 36.18 29.71
CA GLU A 206 -26.52 35.60 31.05
C GLU A 206 -26.25 34.09 31.06
N GLU A 207 -26.42 33.42 29.93
CA GLU A 207 -26.19 31.98 29.75
C GLU A 207 -24.75 31.66 29.34
N TRP A 208 -23.94 32.67 29.03
CA TRP A 208 -22.57 32.47 28.57
C TRP A 208 -21.69 31.90 29.68
N ASN A 209 -20.98 30.81 29.36
CA ASN A 209 -19.99 30.23 30.24
C ASN A 209 -18.62 30.90 30.03
N THR A 210 -18.48 32.14 30.50
CA THR A 210 -17.26 32.95 30.34
C THR A 210 -16.04 32.32 31.02
N LYS A 211 -16.25 31.54 32.09
CA LYS A 211 -15.19 30.81 32.79
C LYS A 211 -14.60 29.70 31.92
N GLU A 212 -15.44 28.81 31.41
CA GLU A 212 -14.97 27.74 30.51
C GLU A 212 -14.41 28.30 29.20
N LEU A 213 -14.99 29.38 28.67
CA LEU A 213 -14.44 30.08 27.52
C LEU A 213 -12.98 30.50 27.74
N LYS A 214 -12.69 31.10 28.91
CA LYS A 214 -11.32 31.50 29.28
C LYS A 214 -10.39 30.29 29.43
N GLU A 215 -10.85 29.22 30.08
CA GLU A 215 -10.05 28.00 30.26
C GLU A 215 -9.72 27.34 28.92
N SER A 216 -10.72 27.18 28.03
CA SER A 216 -10.57 26.63 26.68
C SER A 216 -9.61 27.45 25.82
N LEU A 217 -9.76 28.78 25.79
CA LEU A 217 -8.86 29.65 25.03
C LEU A 217 -7.45 29.70 25.63
N GLY A 218 -7.34 29.73 26.97
CA GLY A 218 -6.07 29.75 27.68
C GLY A 218 -5.23 28.47 27.49
N ALA A 219 -5.88 27.34 27.18
CA ALA A 219 -5.18 26.10 26.83
C ALA A 219 -4.53 26.15 25.43
N ILE A 220 -4.99 27.06 24.57
CA ILE A 220 -4.54 27.22 23.18
C ILE A 220 -3.54 28.37 23.09
N MET A 221 -3.89 29.55 23.61
CA MET A 221 -3.14 30.79 23.42
C MET A 221 -2.97 31.56 24.73
N PRO A 222 -1.89 32.34 24.89
CA PRO A 222 -1.72 33.20 26.05
C PRO A 222 -2.79 34.30 26.04
N LEU A 223 -3.52 34.44 27.15
CA LEU A 223 -4.55 35.46 27.30
C LEU A 223 -4.01 36.69 28.04
N PRO A 224 -4.43 37.91 27.66
CA PRO A 224 -4.04 39.13 28.35
C PRO A 224 -4.69 39.23 29.73
N ALA A 225 -4.10 40.01 30.64
CA ALA A 225 -4.56 40.10 32.03
C ALA A 225 -5.96 40.73 32.18
N ASP A 226 -6.35 41.60 31.26
CA ASP A 226 -7.64 42.29 31.21
C ASP A 226 -8.71 41.52 30.42
N PHE A 227 -8.46 40.25 30.06
CA PHE A 227 -9.38 39.43 29.26
C PHE A 227 -10.80 39.38 29.83
N ASP A 228 -10.96 39.15 31.14
CA ASP A 228 -12.28 39.05 31.77
C ASP A 228 -13.05 40.36 31.69
N GLU A 229 -12.36 41.48 31.87
CA GLU A 229 -12.95 42.82 31.80
C GLU A 229 -13.38 43.16 30.37
N ALA A 230 -12.56 42.80 29.38
CA ALA A 230 -12.86 42.99 27.97
C ALA A 230 -14.08 42.16 27.53
N VAL A 231 -14.15 40.88 27.91
CA VAL A 231 -15.30 40.01 27.61
C VAL A 231 -16.57 40.51 28.31
N GLY A 232 -16.46 41.00 29.55
CA GLY A 232 -17.59 41.53 30.32
C GLY A 232 -18.29 42.73 29.65
N LYS A 233 -17.56 43.51 28.83
CA LYS A 233 -18.10 44.68 28.09
C LYS A 233 -18.84 44.30 26.80
N ILE A 234 -18.72 43.06 26.34
CA ILE A 234 -19.33 42.62 25.08
C ILE A 234 -20.75 42.13 25.32
N GLU A 235 -21.70 42.56 24.49
CA GLU A 235 -23.13 42.25 24.67
C GLU A 235 -23.68 41.19 23.71
N THR A 236 -23.01 40.97 22.56
CA THR A 236 -23.51 40.05 21.53
C THR A 236 -22.47 38.99 21.19
N SER A 237 -22.95 37.79 20.85
CA SER A 237 -22.10 36.64 20.51
C SER A 237 -21.25 36.95 19.27
N GLU A 238 -21.79 37.68 18.29
CA GLU A 238 -21.07 38.13 17.10
C GLU A 238 -19.90 39.06 17.44
N ASN A 239 -20.11 40.03 18.34
CA ASN A 239 -19.04 40.93 18.78
C ASN A 239 -17.98 40.17 19.60
N LEU A 240 -18.40 39.14 20.35
CA LEU A 240 -17.46 38.28 21.08
C LEU A 240 -16.58 37.49 20.11
N VAL A 241 -17.16 36.85 19.10
CA VAL A 241 -16.42 36.13 18.06
C VAL A 241 -15.42 37.07 17.39
N GLY A 242 -15.85 38.25 16.93
CA GLY A 242 -14.96 39.20 16.27
C GLY A 242 -13.84 39.73 17.17
N PHE A 243 -14.12 39.96 18.46
CA PHE A 243 -13.10 40.33 19.45
C PHE A 243 -12.05 39.24 19.63
N LEU A 244 -12.49 37.98 19.81
CA LEU A 244 -11.60 36.85 20.03
C LEU A 244 -10.78 36.50 18.79
N GLU A 245 -11.39 36.56 17.61
CA GLU A 245 -10.73 36.40 16.30
C GLU A 245 -9.60 37.42 16.15
N LYS A 246 -9.87 38.70 16.44
CA LYS A 246 -8.86 39.75 16.40
C LYS A 246 -7.75 39.53 17.43
N LEU A 247 -8.10 39.20 18.67
CA LEU A 247 -7.14 38.91 19.73
C LEU A 247 -6.18 37.77 19.34
N ALA A 248 -6.72 36.70 18.74
CA ALA A 248 -5.91 35.57 18.25
C ALA A 248 -4.98 35.99 17.11
N ALA A 249 -5.48 36.73 16.12
CA ALA A 249 -4.66 37.26 15.04
C ALA A 249 -3.52 38.16 15.56
N ASP A 250 -3.81 39.07 16.49
CA ASP A 250 -2.84 40.00 17.06
C ASP A 250 -1.73 39.24 17.81
N ILE A 251 -2.07 38.23 18.61
CA ILE A 251 -1.09 37.39 19.33
C ILE A 251 -0.23 36.59 18.36
N TYR A 252 -0.82 36.04 17.31
CA TYR A 252 -0.07 35.35 16.27
C TYR A 252 0.90 36.30 15.53
N GLU A 253 0.48 37.53 15.21
CA GLU A 253 1.35 38.53 14.57
C GLU A 253 2.51 38.95 15.48
N MET A 254 2.25 39.13 16.78
CA MET A 254 3.32 39.40 17.74
C MET A 254 4.35 38.27 17.75
N LYS A 255 3.87 37.03 17.66
CA LYS A 255 4.74 35.84 17.61
C LYS A 255 5.54 35.76 16.30
N GLU A 256 4.91 36.04 15.16
CA GLU A 256 5.60 36.11 13.87
C GLU A 256 6.70 37.19 13.89
N LYS A 257 6.45 38.35 14.51
CA LYS A 257 7.46 39.41 14.68
C LYS A 257 8.63 38.97 15.57
N GLN A 258 8.37 38.18 16.61
CA GLN A 258 9.42 37.66 17.49
C GLN A 258 10.27 36.58 16.83
N ILE A 259 9.66 35.71 16.01
CA ILE A 259 10.33 34.58 15.35
C ILE A 259 11.01 35.01 14.04
N GLY A 260 10.39 35.92 13.31
CA GLY A 260 10.78 36.31 11.96
C GLY A 260 10.00 35.52 10.89
N PHE A 261 9.77 36.17 9.75
CA PHE A 261 8.91 35.68 8.68
C PHE A 261 9.32 34.30 8.14
N GLU A 262 10.57 34.14 7.69
CA GLU A 262 11.02 32.88 7.07
C GLU A 262 10.95 31.68 8.03
N GLN A 263 11.38 31.88 9.27
CA GLN A 263 11.37 30.83 10.29
C GLN A 263 9.94 30.46 10.70
N MET A 264 9.03 31.43 10.78
CA MET A 264 7.63 31.18 11.08
C MET A 264 6.94 30.35 9.99
N ARG A 265 7.22 30.62 8.71
CA ARG A 265 6.71 29.81 7.58
C ARG A 265 7.18 28.36 7.62
N GLU A 266 8.45 28.14 7.96
CA GLU A 266 8.99 26.78 8.11
C GLU A 266 8.38 26.06 9.31
N ILE A 267 8.19 26.76 10.44
CA ILE A 267 7.52 26.20 11.63
C ILE A 267 6.08 25.80 11.31
N GLU A 268 5.32 26.66 10.64
CA GLU A 268 3.94 26.35 10.22
C GLU A 268 3.88 25.11 9.33
N LYS A 269 4.77 25.04 8.33
CA LYS A 269 4.87 23.90 7.42
C LYS A 269 5.16 22.62 8.18
N VAL A 270 6.18 22.62 9.03
CA VAL A 270 6.58 21.44 9.82
C VAL A 270 5.46 21.02 10.77
N LEU A 271 4.82 21.95 11.46
CA LEU A 271 3.74 21.65 12.40
C LEU A 271 2.51 21.11 11.68
N PHE A 272 2.05 21.74 10.60
CA PHE A 272 0.92 21.25 9.84
C PHE A 272 1.15 19.81 9.34
N LEU A 273 2.32 19.54 8.77
CA LEU A 273 2.65 18.23 8.22
C LEU A 273 2.75 17.18 9.32
N ARG A 274 3.45 17.49 10.42
CA ARG A 274 3.63 16.56 11.54
C ARG A 274 2.29 16.24 12.22
N THR A 275 1.46 17.25 12.47
CA THR A 275 0.14 17.06 13.08
C THR A 275 -0.77 16.26 12.16
N THR A 276 -0.81 16.59 10.87
CA THR A 276 -1.59 15.83 9.87
C THR A 276 -1.13 14.37 9.82
N ASP A 277 0.18 14.12 9.73
CA ASP A 277 0.72 12.76 9.60
C ASP A 277 0.45 11.93 10.88
N MET A 278 0.59 12.52 12.07
CA MET A 278 0.30 11.85 13.34
C MET A 278 -1.18 11.47 13.46
N MET A 279 -2.07 12.44 13.28
CA MET A 279 -3.52 12.23 13.40
C MET A 279 -4.06 11.29 12.31
N TRP A 280 -3.47 11.32 11.11
CA TRP A 280 -3.84 10.37 10.04
C TRP A 280 -3.47 8.93 10.40
N MET A 281 -2.32 8.69 11.03
CA MET A 281 -1.97 7.34 11.50
C MET A 281 -2.97 6.85 12.55
N ASP A 282 -3.31 7.68 13.54
CA ASP A 282 -4.32 7.33 14.55
C ASP A 282 -5.68 7.00 13.90
N HIS A 283 -6.10 7.77 12.90
CA HIS A 283 -7.32 7.51 12.14
C HIS A 283 -7.27 6.20 11.33
N LEU A 284 -6.11 5.80 10.79
CA LEU A 284 -5.99 4.52 10.10
C LEU A 284 -6.25 3.35 11.05
N ASP A 285 -5.73 3.43 12.28
CA ASP A 285 -5.94 2.43 13.33
C ASP A 285 -7.42 2.41 13.77
N GLU A 286 -8.05 3.58 13.95
CA GLU A 286 -9.48 3.69 14.24
C GLU A 286 -10.36 3.09 13.14
N MET A 287 -10.01 3.31 11.87
CA MET A 287 -10.73 2.74 10.73
C MET A 287 -10.56 1.21 10.64
N GLU A 288 -9.41 0.67 11.01
CA GLU A 288 -9.21 -0.78 11.13
C GLU A 288 -10.10 -1.38 12.22
N HIS A 289 -10.13 -0.78 13.41
CA HIS A 289 -11.02 -1.19 14.48
C HIS A 289 -12.49 -1.07 14.11
N LEU A 290 -12.87 0.00 13.40
CA LEU A 290 -14.23 0.20 12.92
C LEU A 290 -14.63 -0.93 11.96
N ARG A 291 -13.76 -1.27 11.00
CA ARG A 291 -13.99 -2.35 10.04
C ARG A 291 -14.30 -3.68 10.74
N ASP A 292 -13.56 -4.01 11.78
CA ASP A 292 -13.77 -5.23 12.56
C ASP A 292 -15.05 -5.17 13.40
N SER A 293 -15.32 -4.02 14.04
CA SER A 293 -16.52 -3.84 14.87
C SER A 293 -17.83 -3.93 14.08
N VAL A 294 -17.85 -3.42 12.85
CA VAL A 294 -19.05 -3.33 12.02
C VAL A 294 -19.46 -4.71 11.48
N ARG A 295 -18.51 -5.64 11.32
CA ARG A 295 -18.81 -7.06 11.03
C ARG A 295 -19.68 -7.70 12.11
N LEU A 296 -19.49 -7.33 13.38
CA LEU A 296 -20.33 -7.80 14.49
C LEU A 296 -21.72 -7.13 14.53
N ARG A 297 -21.89 -5.96 13.93
CA ARG A 297 -23.20 -5.28 13.83
C ARG A 297 -24.11 -5.90 12.76
N ALA A 298 -23.57 -6.71 11.85
CA ALA A 298 -24.34 -7.49 10.87
C ALA A 298 -25.42 -8.38 11.53
N TYR A 299 -25.17 -8.83 12.76
CA TYR A 299 -26.14 -9.60 13.55
C TYR A 299 -27.42 -8.82 13.88
N GLY A 300 -27.39 -7.49 13.83
CA GLY A 300 -28.54 -6.60 14.04
C GLY A 300 -29.34 -6.25 12.78
N GLN A 301 -29.21 -7.01 11.69
CA GLN A 301 -29.87 -6.78 10.40
C GLN A 301 -29.55 -5.42 9.72
N LYS A 302 -28.46 -4.78 10.13
CA LYS A 302 -27.94 -3.59 9.45
C LYS A 302 -26.87 -3.97 8.45
N ASP A 303 -26.83 -3.27 7.32
CA ASP A 303 -25.78 -3.45 6.32
C ASP A 303 -24.43 -2.94 6.88
N PRO A 304 -23.42 -3.82 7.04
CA PRO A 304 -22.11 -3.44 7.57
C PRO A 304 -21.41 -2.37 6.72
N LEU A 305 -21.53 -2.42 5.39
CA LEU A 305 -20.84 -1.46 4.53
C LEU A 305 -21.42 -0.05 4.72
N VAL A 306 -22.74 0.05 4.88
CA VAL A 306 -23.42 1.34 5.10
C VAL A 306 -23.03 1.93 6.46
N GLU A 307 -23.01 1.13 7.51
CA GLU A 307 -22.58 1.56 8.84
C GLU A 307 -21.10 1.99 8.84
N TYR A 308 -20.22 1.23 8.17
CA TYR A 308 -18.81 1.59 8.02
C TYR A 308 -18.62 2.91 7.28
N LYS A 309 -19.36 3.14 6.18
CA LYS A 309 -19.33 4.40 5.43
C LYS A 309 -19.78 5.59 6.28
N ASN A 310 -20.87 5.43 7.02
CA ASN A 310 -21.44 6.50 7.83
C ASN A 310 -20.54 6.85 9.02
N GLU A 311 -20.10 5.84 9.77
CA GLU A 311 -19.26 6.06 10.95
C GLU A 311 -17.85 6.52 10.53
N GLY A 312 -17.29 5.91 9.49
CA GLY A 312 -16.00 6.32 8.94
C GLY A 312 -16.00 7.75 8.39
N HIS A 313 -17.14 8.24 7.88
CA HIS A 313 -17.27 9.64 7.51
C HIS A 313 -17.24 10.57 8.73
N LYS A 314 -17.92 10.20 9.83
CA LYS A 314 -17.88 10.98 11.08
C LYS A 314 -16.46 11.05 11.64
N LEU A 315 -15.80 9.90 11.80
CA LEU A 315 -14.41 9.82 12.26
C LEU A 315 -13.49 10.68 11.38
N PHE A 316 -13.72 10.70 10.06
CA PHE A 316 -12.95 11.57 9.17
C PHE A 316 -13.20 13.07 9.37
N GLN A 317 -14.43 13.49 9.66
CA GLN A 317 -14.71 14.89 10.02
C GLN A 317 -14.06 15.25 11.35
N ASP A 318 -14.14 14.34 12.33
CA ASP A 318 -13.53 14.49 13.64
C ASP A 318 -12.00 14.59 13.53
N LEU A 319 -11.38 13.77 12.68
CA LEU A 319 -9.96 13.86 12.31
C LEU A 319 -9.61 15.26 11.77
N LEU A 320 -10.38 15.78 10.81
CA LEU A 320 -10.10 17.08 10.21
C LEU A 320 -10.20 18.21 11.25
N ALA A 321 -11.17 18.12 12.16
CA ALA A 321 -11.31 19.06 13.27
C ALA A 321 -10.16 18.92 14.28
N ALA A 322 -9.78 17.69 14.63
CA ALA A 322 -8.68 17.40 15.55
C ALA A 322 -7.33 17.90 15.01
N ILE A 323 -7.07 17.75 13.71
CA ILE A 323 -5.88 18.31 13.05
C ILE A 323 -5.84 19.83 13.22
N GLN A 324 -6.95 20.53 12.99
CA GLN A 324 -7.02 21.98 13.17
C GLN A 324 -6.77 22.39 14.62
N ALA A 325 -7.50 21.80 15.57
CA ALA A 325 -7.37 22.10 16.99
C ALA A 325 -5.96 21.82 17.54
N GLN A 326 -5.36 20.70 17.13
CA GLN A 326 -4.02 20.34 17.57
C GLN A 326 -2.96 21.26 16.95
N PHE A 327 -3.12 21.63 15.68
CA PHE A 327 -2.23 22.58 15.02
C PHE A 327 -2.29 23.97 15.70
N THR A 328 -3.49 24.49 15.96
CA THR A 328 -3.67 25.81 16.60
C THR A 328 -3.11 25.83 18.02
N SER A 329 -3.27 24.73 18.78
CA SER A 329 -2.64 24.62 20.11
C SER A 329 -1.11 24.59 20.03
N MET A 330 -0.55 23.86 19.07
CA MET A 330 0.90 23.75 18.90
C MET A 330 1.53 25.07 18.43
N ILE A 331 0.93 25.78 17.48
CA ILE A 331 1.52 26.99 16.90
C ILE A 331 1.74 28.08 17.95
N TYR A 332 0.85 28.21 18.94
CA TYR A 332 1.03 29.16 20.05
C TYR A 332 1.98 28.69 21.14
N LYS A 333 2.21 27.38 21.30
CA LYS A 333 3.15 26.80 22.27
C LYS A 333 4.61 26.75 21.80
N VAL A 334 4.88 26.96 20.51
CA VAL A 334 6.27 27.03 20.01
C VAL A 334 7.04 28.13 20.74
N THR A 335 8.14 27.76 21.38
CA THR A 335 9.10 28.70 21.95
C THR A 335 10.41 28.56 21.19
N LEU A 336 11.01 29.69 20.82
CA LEU A 336 12.37 29.68 20.32
C LEU A 336 13.27 29.30 21.49
N THR A 337 13.80 28.08 21.48
CA THR A 337 14.96 27.78 22.30
C THR A 337 16.12 28.56 21.66
N PRO A 338 16.77 29.51 22.38
CA PRO A 338 17.97 30.14 21.87
C PRO A 338 18.92 29.03 21.47
N PRO A 339 19.61 29.13 20.31
CA PRO A 339 20.57 28.10 19.93
C PRO A 339 21.63 28.04 21.03
N GLU A 340 21.49 27.06 21.92
CA GLU A 340 22.51 26.74 22.89
C GLU A 340 23.73 26.42 22.05
N ASN A 341 24.82 27.17 22.30
CA ASN A 341 26.07 27.12 21.56
C ASN A 341 26.42 25.66 21.29
N ARG A 342 26.13 25.17 20.07
CA ARG A 342 26.69 23.91 19.55
C ARG A 342 28.16 24.15 19.20
N GLN A 343 28.88 24.80 20.10
CA GLN A 343 30.33 24.77 20.11
C GLN A 343 30.73 23.38 20.60
N SER A 344 31.06 22.54 19.62
CA SER A 344 32.12 21.54 19.73
C SER A 344 32.07 20.65 20.97
N ARG A 345 31.17 19.66 21.00
CA ARG A 345 31.42 18.39 21.72
C ARG A 345 32.24 17.42 20.85
N VAL A 346 33.29 17.93 20.19
CA VAL A 346 34.31 17.13 19.50
C VAL A 346 35.68 17.48 20.10
N ALA A 347 35.86 17.26 21.40
CA ALA A 347 37.18 17.18 22.03
C ALA A 347 37.02 16.82 23.52
N ASN A 348 37.06 15.51 23.80
CA ASN A 348 37.64 14.87 25.00
C ASN A 348 36.88 13.58 25.32
N ARG A 349 37.30 12.49 24.66
CA ARG A 349 37.28 11.18 25.31
C ARG A 349 38.69 10.89 25.80
N PRO A 350 38.89 10.58 27.10
CA PRO A 350 40.15 10.02 27.56
C PRO A 350 40.39 8.69 26.86
N SER A 351 41.62 8.51 26.39
CA SER A 351 42.13 7.26 25.83
C SER A 351 42.17 6.18 26.90
N THR A 352 41.18 5.28 26.88
CA THR A 352 41.29 3.98 27.54
C THR A 352 41.25 2.87 26.49
N ASN A 353 42.39 2.19 26.39
CA ASN A 353 42.62 0.96 25.63
C ASN A 353 41.53 -0.07 25.88
N SER A 354 40.86 -0.54 24.82
CA SER A 354 40.54 -1.95 24.54
C SER A 354 39.89 -2.06 23.14
N PRO A 355 40.26 -3.07 22.32
CA PRO A 355 39.78 -3.17 20.96
C PRO A 355 38.39 -3.82 20.94
N GLN A 356 37.37 -3.04 20.56
CA GLN A 356 36.05 -3.58 20.23
C GLN A 356 35.78 -3.42 18.73
N ALA A 357 35.50 -4.57 18.12
CA ALA A 357 35.22 -4.77 16.72
C ALA A 357 34.13 -3.83 16.21
N SER A 358 34.46 -3.06 15.18
CA SER A 358 33.48 -2.33 14.37
C SER A 358 32.85 -3.31 13.38
N SER A 359 31.62 -3.72 13.68
CA SER A 359 30.67 -4.27 12.71
C SER A 359 30.30 -3.18 11.70
N GLY A 360 31.11 -3.07 10.64
CA GLY A 360 30.78 -2.34 9.41
C GLY A 360 30.48 -3.35 8.33
N ASN A 361 29.22 -3.40 7.89
CA ASN A 361 28.70 -4.33 6.91
C ASN A 361 29.17 -3.94 5.48
N ASN A 362 30.47 -4.04 5.23
CA ASN A 362 31.05 -4.08 3.89
C ASN A 362 31.50 -5.51 3.64
N SER A 363 30.74 -6.25 2.83
CA SER A 363 31.07 -7.61 2.45
C SER A 363 32.33 -7.61 1.58
N VAL A 364 33.49 -7.87 2.19
CA VAL A 364 34.75 -8.04 1.46
C VAL A 364 34.61 -9.27 0.55
N GLY A 365 34.74 -9.06 -0.75
CA GLY A 365 34.62 -10.12 -1.74
C GLY A 365 35.70 -11.18 -1.57
N ARG A 366 35.38 -12.43 -1.89
CA ARG A 366 36.27 -13.61 -1.67
C ARG A 366 37.68 -13.45 -2.29
N ASN A 367 37.83 -12.62 -3.32
CA ASN A 367 39.08 -12.35 -4.03
C ASN A 367 39.71 -10.98 -3.71
N ASP A 368 39.09 -10.15 -2.87
CA ASP A 368 39.57 -8.82 -2.52
C ASP A 368 40.78 -8.87 -1.57
N PRO A 369 41.58 -7.79 -1.47
CA PRO A 369 42.67 -7.70 -0.51
C PRO A 369 42.16 -7.90 0.93
N CYS A 370 42.86 -8.70 1.71
CA CYS A 370 42.42 -9.04 3.07
C CYS A 370 42.55 -7.82 4.00
N PRO A 371 41.50 -7.45 4.75
CA PRO A 371 41.47 -6.24 5.59
C PRO A 371 42.40 -6.32 6.82
N CYS A 372 43.00 -7.48 7.11
CA CYS A 372 44.01 -7.62 8.17
C CYS A 372 45.40 -7.07 7.79
N GLY A 373 45.56 -6.49 6.59
CA GLY A 373 46.83 -5.90 6.15
C GLY A 373 47.89 -6.91 5.70
N SER A 374 47.53 -8.19 5.51
CA SER A 374 48.48 -9.26 5.14
C SER A 374 48.96 -9.24 3.69
N GLY A 375 48.40 -8.38 2.84
CA GLY A 375 48.71 -8.30 1.41
C GLY A 375 48.20 -9.47 0.55
N LYS A 376 47.50 -10.45 1.13
CA LYS A 376 46.93 -11.62 0.43
C LYS A 376 45.44 -11.42 0.12
N LYS A 377 44.89 -12.15 -0.86
CA LYS A 377 43.43 -12.21 -1.12
C LYS A 377 42.68 -12.81 0.07
N TYR A 378 41.46 -12.33 0.37
CA TYR A 378 40.65 -12.72 1.54
C TYR A 378 40.53 -14.23 1.72
N LYS A 379 40.19 -14.99 0.66
CA LYS A 379 40.10 -16.46 0.69
C LYS A 379 41.38 -17.22 1.07
N LYS A 380 42.55 -16.58 0.97
CA LYS A 380 43.86 -17.18 1.29
C LYS A 380 44.40 -16.70 2.65
N CYS A 381 43.63 -15.92 3.40
CA CYS A 381 44.00 -15.37 4.70
C CYS A 381 42.86 -15.55 5.72
N CYS A 382 42.08 -14.50 6.00
CA CYS A 382 41.03 -14.54 7.02
C CYS A 382 39.74 -15.27 6.58
N GLY A 383 39.58 -15.56 5.28
CA GLY A 383 38.43 -16.29 4.73
C GLY A 383 38.68 -17.79 4.51
N LYS A 384 39.57 -18.41 5.29
CA LYS A 384 39.82 -19.86 5.31
C LYS A 384 38.91 -20.57 6.30
#